data_AF-A0A177DVG6-F1
#
_entry.id   AF-A0A177DVG6-F1
#
_cell.length_a   1.000
_cell.length_b   1.000
_cell.length_c   1.000
_cell.angle_alpha   90.00
_cell.angle_beta   90.00
_cell.angle_gamma   90.00
#
_symmetry.space_group_name_H-M   'P 1'
#
loop_
_entity.id
_entity.type
_entity.pdbx_description
1 polymer ?
#
loop_
_entity_poly.entity_id
_entity_poly.type
_entity_poly.pdbx_seq_one_letter_code
_entity_poly.pdbx_strand_id
1 'polypeptide(L)'
;MEVMSLHSLGMPPQSFRMVIDGDLTPTQSTRIFDVAKRDAAWQIAFEACLSDRRIWQAPLDWWKIRPNSAYIMDGFPEALRAMTNGQSPVSCNFDIGQMPDTESLVSQGRKWTLEEWEKNWRASMPANIDTEVPSCSWLDLQRENTLFCMGNVRAHVIMHIECLVI
;
A
#
# COMPACT_ATOMS: atom_id res chain seq x y z
N MET A 1 7.87 4.31 -5.05
CA MET A 1 6.60 4.96 -5.46
C MET A 1 6.82 5.88 -6.65
N GLU A 2 6.73 5.36 -7.88
CA GLU A 2 7.09 6.10 -9.10
C GLU A 2 6.16 7.28 -9.41
N VAL A 3 4.85 7.08 -9.26
CA VAL A 3 3.85 8.12 -9.53
C VAL A 3 4.03 9.35 -8.64
N MET A 4 4.49 9.17 -7.40
CA MET A 4 4.76 10.29 -6.48
C MET A 4 5.96 11.14 -6.91
N SER A 5 6.85 10.58 -7.74
CA SER A 5 8.05 11.27 -8.23
C SER A 5 7.80 12.10 -9.49
N LEU A 6 6.61 12.02 -10.10
CA LEU A 6 6.35 12.70 -11.38
C LEU A 6 6.58 14.21 -11.32
N HIS A 7 6.16 14.86 -10.22
CA HIS A 7 6.34 16.30 -10.05
C HIS A 7 7.82 16.70 -9.90
N SER A 8 8.62 15.93 -9.16
CA SER A 8 10.05 16.20 -9.04
C SER A 8 10.82 15.97 -10.35
N LEU A 9 10.26 15.17 -11.25
CA LEU A 9 10.76 14.94 -12.60
C LEU A 9 10.28 15.98 -13.63
N GLY A 10 9.61 17.05 -13.19
CA GLY A 10 9.20 18.17 -14.04
C GLY A 10 7.83 18.03 -14.67
N MET A 11 7.03 17.03 -14.27
CA MET A 11 5.63 16.94 -14.70
C MET A 11 4.81 18.07 -14.07
N PRO A 12 4.07 18.87 -14.87
CA PRO A 12 3.28 19.96 -14.32
C PRO A 12 2.22 19.45 -13.32
N PRO A 13 1.86 20.24 -12.30
CA PRO A 13 0.77 19.92 -11.40
C PRO A 13 -0.50 19.58 -12.18
N GLN A 14 -1.26 18.58 -11.71
CA GLN A 14 -2.55 18.16 -12.29
C GLN A 14 -2.49 17.60 -13.72
N SER A 15 -1.31 17.45 -14.35
CA SER A 15 -1.20 16.84 -15.69
C SER A 15 -1.40 15.32 -15.70
N PHE A 16 -1.30 14.69 -14.52
CA PHE A 16 -1.53 13.27 -14.35
C PHE A 16 -2.42 13.01 -13.13
N ARG A 17 -3.37 12.10 -13.29
CA ARG A 17 -4.18 11.54 -12.20
C ARG A 17 -4.46 10.08 -12.50
N MET A 18 -4.25 9.23 -11.52
CA MET A 18 -4.64 7.83 -11.53
C MET A 18 -5.84 7.65 -10.59
N VAL A 19 -6.88 7.00 -11.07
CA VAL A 19 -8.03 6.62 -10.23
C VAL A 19 -8.04 5.10 -10.11
N ILE A 20 -7.95 4.60 -8.88
CA ILE A 20 -8.22 3.20 -8.56
C ILE A 20 -9.73 3.07 -8.43
N ASP A 21 -10.30 2.31 -9.35
CA ASP A 21 -11.73 2.12 -9.48
C ASP A 21 -12.16 0.88 -8.67
N GLY A 22 -13.11 1.07 -7.77
CA GLY A 22 -13.77 0.01 -7.00
C GLY A 22 -15.25 -0.17 -7.35
N ASP A 23 -15.70 0.34 -8.51
CA ASP A 23 -17.08 0.15 -8.97
C ASP A 23 -17.46 -1.33 -8.99
N LEU A 24 -18.74 -1.59 -8.74
CA LEU A 24 -19.34 -2.92 -8.49
C LEU A 24 -19.00 -3.55 -7.14
N THR A 25 -17.85 -3.26 -6.52
CA THR A 25 -17.46 -3.86 -5.23
C THR A 25 -16.77 -2.90 -4.24
N PRO A 26 -17.30 -1.68 -4.00
CA PRO A 26 -16.61 -0.64 -3.23
C PRO A 26 -16.24 -1.09 -1.81
N THR A 27 -17.10 -1.88 -1.16
CA THR A 27 -16.83 -2.45 0.17
C THR A 27 -15.64 -3.42 0.18
N GLN A 28 -15.47 -4.23 -0.87
CA GLN A 28 -14.33 -5.15 -0.98
C GLN A 28 -13.05 -4.37 -1.31
N SER A 29 -13.13 -3.36 -2.18
CA SER A 29 -12.02 -2.46 -2.49
C SER A 29 -11.54 -1.71 -1.23
N THR A 30 -12.46 -1.21 -0.39
CA THR A 30 -12.11 -0.63 0.91
C THR A 30 -11.37 -1.62 1.81
N ARG A 31 -11.79 -2.89 1.86
CA ARG A 31 -11.11 -3.93 2.67
C ARG A 31 -9.68 -4.20 2.21
N ILE A 32 -9.39 -4.15 0.91
CA ILE A 32 -8.01 -4.27 0.41
C ILE A 32 -7.17 -3.10 0.94
N PHE A 33 -7.72 -1.90 0.95
CA PHE A 33 -7.06 -0.73 1.52
C PHE A 33 -6.91 -0.80 3.04
N ASP A 34 -7.76 -1.53 3.76
CA ASP A 34 -7.55 -1.80 5.19
C ASP A 34 -6.27 -2.61 5.43
N VAL A 35 -5.95 -3.57 4.55
CA VAL A 35 -4.67 -4.30 4.61
C VAL A 35 -3.50 -3.36 4.36
N ALA A 36 -3.56 -2.57 3.29
CA ALA A 36 -2.50 -1.62 2.96
C ALA A 36 -2.27 -0.60 4.09
N LYS A 37 -3.35 -0.10 4.71
CA LYS A 37 -3.29 0.80 5.87
C LYS A 37 -2.68 0.13 7.08
N ARG A 38 -3.03 -1.14 7.34
CA ARG A 38 -2.39 -1.94 8.40
C ARG A 38 -0.90 -2.03 8.15
N ASP A 39 -0.49 -2.44 6.96
CA ASP A 39 0.92 -2.59 6.59
C ASP A 39 1.70 -1.28 6.72
N ALA A 40 1.09 -0.16 6.31
CA ALA A 40 1.68 1.16 6.46
C ALA A 40 1.83 1.53 7.95
N ALA A 41 0.86 1.20 8.79
CA ALA A 41 0.93 1.39 10.24
C ALA A 41 2.10 0.61 10.86
N TRP A 42 2.26 -0.65 10.43
CA TRP A 42 3.37 -1.52 10.84
C TRP A 42 4.71 -0.94 10.44
N GLN A 43 4.87 -0.49 9.20
CA GLN A 43 6.12 0.10 8.74
C GLN A 43 6.43 1.41 9.46
N ILE A 44 5.46 2.30 9.67
CA ILE A 44 5.64 3.53 10.45
C ILE A 44 6.14 3.19 11.86
N ALA A 45 5.48 2.24 12.53
CA ALA A 45 5.84 1.88 13.89
C ALA A 45 7.22 1.23 13.97
N PHE A 46 7.53 0.39 12.99
CA PHE A 46 8.81 -0.29 12.86
C PHE A 46 9.95 0.70 12.64
N GLU A 47 9.84 1.60 11.66
CA GLU A 47 10.83 2.64 11.36
C GLU A 47 11.02 3.62 12.52
N ALA A 48 9.94 3.98 13.23
CA ALA A 48 10.01 4.80 14.43
C ALA A 48 10.81 4.12 15.55
N CYS A 49 10.63 2.81 15.74
CA CYS A 49 11.40 2.05 16.71
C CYS A 49 12.87 1.93 16.30
N LEU A 50 13.15 1.65 15.03
CA LEU A 50 14.52 1.55 14.48
C LEU A 50 15.30 2.88 14.60
N SER A 51 14.60 4.00 14.46
CA SER A 51 15.19 5.35 14.58
C SER A 51 15.52 5.73 16.03
N ASP A 52 14.92 5.06 17.02
CA ASP A 52 15.18 5.30 18.44
C ASP A 52 16.44 4.54 18.91
N ARG A 53 17.55 5.26 19.00
CA ARG A 53 18.85 4.73 19.47
C ARG A 53 18.86 4.27 20.93
N ARG A 54 17.81 4.58 21.72
CA ARG A 54 17.65 4.04 23.07
C ARG A 54 17.18 2.59 23.05
N ILE A 55 16.53 2.18 21.94
CA ILE A 55 16.01 0.84 21.73
C ILE A 55 17.04 0.02 20.96
N TRP A 56 17.56 0.56 19.85
CA TRP A 56 18.56 -0.10 19.02
C TRP A 56 19.91 0.58 19.17
N GLN A 57 20.78 -0.03 19.97
CA GLN A 57 22.09 0.55 20.33
C GLN A 57 23.06 0.64 19.15
N ALA A 58 22.82 -0.11 18.08
CA ALA A 58 23.58 -0.06 16.84
C ALA A 58 22.65 0.19 15.64
N PRO A 59 23.06 0.99 14.64
CA PRO A 59 22.31 1.10 13.41
C PRO A 59 22.21 -0.28 12.76
N LEU A 60 20.97 -0.75 12.57
CA LEU A 60 20.74 -2.00 11.88
C LEU A 60 21.08 -1.84 10.40
N ASP A 61 21.71 -2.87 9.85
CA ASP A 61 22.06 -2.92 8.44
C ASP A 61 20.79 -3.01 7.58
N TRP A 62 20.72 -2.23 6.50
CA TRP A 62 19.57 -2.25 5.58
C TRP A 62 19.32 -3.64 4.99
N TRP A 63 20.36 -4.47 4.86
CA TRP A 63 20.23 -5.88 4.45
C TRP A 63 19.40 -6.74 5.42
N LYS A 64 19.27 -6.33 6.69
CA LYS A 64 18.44 -7.02 7.70
C LYS A 64 17.03 -6.44 7.81
N ILE A 65 16.86 -5.15 7.50
CA ILE A 65 15.58 -4.48 7.64
C ILE A 65 14.69 -4.72 6.42
N ARG A 66 15.25 -4.60 5.21
CA ARG A 66 14.50 -4.78 3.95
C ARG A 66 13.77 -6.13 3.79
N PRO A 67 14.32 -7.27 4.21
CA PRO A 67 13.59 -8.54 4.14
C PRO A 67 12.53 -8.71 5.24
N ASN A 68 12.47 -7.83 6.24
CA ASN A 68 11.50 -7.95 7.32
C ASN A 68 10.09 -7.62 6.81
N SER A 69 9.10 -8.46 7.10
CA SER A 69 7.73 -8.26 6.61
C SER A 69 7.05 -6.98 7.13
N ALA A 70 7.50 -6.42 8.25
CA ALA A 70 7.02 -5.12 8.74
C ALA A 70 7.53 -3.94 7.90
N TYR A 71 8.44 -4.18 6.95
CA TYR A 71 8.94 -3.19 5.99
C TYR A 71 8.47 -3.57 4.58
N ILE A 72 7.60 -2.75 3.98
CA ILE A 72 7.04 -3.01 2.66
C ILE A 72 7.96 -2.44 1.58
N MET A 73 8.15 -1.12 1.58
CA MET A 73 9.12 -0.43 0.72
C MET A 73 9.29 1.04 1.11
N ASP A 74 10.37 1.65 0.60
CA ASP A 74 10.64 3.08 0.75
C ASP A 74 9.46 3.92 0.22
N GLY A 75 8.95 4.81 1.07
CA GLY A 75 7.89 5.76 0.71
C GLY A 75 6.47 5.20 0.70
N PHE A 76 6.27 3.93 1.10
CA PHE A 76 4.95 3.30 1.11
C PHE A 76 3.97 3.97 2.09
N PRO A 77 4.33 4.21 3.37
CA PRO A 77 3.40 4.88 4.29
C PRO A 77 3.08 6.33 3.89
N GLU A 78 4.05 7.06 3.35
CA GLU A 78 3.87 8.44 2.88
C GLU A 78 2.89 8.50 1.71
N ALA A 79 3.01 7.55 0.79
CA ALA A 79 2.09 7.42 -0.33
C ALA A 79 0.66 7.21 0.12
N LEU A 80 0.43 6.27 1.04
CA LEU A 80 -0.90 5.95 1.51
C LEU A 80 -1.51 7.10 2.34
N ARG A 81 -0.67 7.80 3.12
CA ARG A 81 -1.07 9.04 3.80
C ARG A 81 -1.46 10.14 2.80
N ALA A 82 -0.70 10.32 1.72
CA ALA A 82 -1.04 11.29 0.67
C ALA A 82 -2.35 10.92 -0.03
N MET A 83 -2.61 9.63 -0.27
CA MET A 83 -3.88 9.17 -0.84
C MET A 83 -5.08 9.45 0.08
N THR A 84 -4.98 9.07 1.36
CA THR A 84 -6.04 9.28 2.37
C THR A 84 -6.33 10.77 2.62
N ASN A 85 -5.33 11.64 2.47
CA ASN A 85 -5.48 13.10 2.57
C ASN A 85 -5.91 13.79 1.26
N GLY A 86 -6.08 13.05 0.16
CA GLY A 86 -6.41 13.63 -1.15
C GLY A 86 -5.28 14.48 -1.77
N GLN A 87 -4.04 14.28 -1.32
CA GLN A 87 -2.84 14.99 -1.76
C GLN A 87 -2.03 14.20 -2.80
N SER A 88 -2.42 12.96 -3.08
CA SER A 88 -1.76 12.10 -4.06
C SER A 88 -2.35 12.29 -5.46
N PRO A 89 -1.53 12.21 -6.53
CA PRO A 89 -2.03 12.03 -7.90
C PRO A 89 -2.76 10.69 -8.10
N VAL A 90 -2.62 9.74 -7.17
CA VAL A 90 -3.41 8.51 -7.10
C VAL A 90 -4.58 8.73 -6.15
N SER A 91 -5.80 8.48 -6.61
CA SER A 91 -7.03 8.58 -5.81
C SER A 91 -7.90 7.33 -5.98
N CYS A 92 -8.82 7.09 -5.05
CA CYS A 92 -9.85 6.06 -5.20
C CYS A 92 -11.21 6.71 -5.43
N ASN A 93 -12.13 6.03 -6.13
CA ASN A 93 -13.55 6.44 -6.22
C ASN A 93 -14.41 5.88 -5.06
N PHE A 94 -13.82 5.09 -4.17
CA PHE A 94 -14.42 4.60 -2.94
C PHE A 94 -13.70 5.18 -1.71
N ASP A 95 -14.37 5.13 -0.56
CA ASP A 95 -13.79 5.60 0.69
C ASP A 95 -12.72 4.61 1.18
N ILE A 96 -11.51 5.13 1.39
CA ILE A 96 -10.37 4.40 1.97
C ILE A 96 -10.16 4.73 3.44
N GLY A 97 -10.95 5.64 4.02
CA GLY A 97 -10.88 6.06 5.41
C GLY A 97 -9.57 6.78 5.77
N GLN A 98 -9.28 6.82 7.07
CA GLN A 98 -8.09 7.47 7.61
C GLN A 98 -6.99 6.45 7.95
N MET A 99 -5.75 6.92 7.99
CA MET A 99 -4.63 6.14 8.50
C MET A 99 -4.86 5.78 9.97
N PRO A 100 -4.56 4.54 10.38
CA PRO A 100 -4.67 4.12 11.77
C PRO A 100 -3.63 4.84 12.64
N ASP A 101 -3.97 5.01 13.92
CA ASP A 101 -3.01 5.46 14.92
C ASP A 101 -1.94 4.38 15.16
N THR A 102 -0.68 4.83 15.24
CA THR A 102 0.49 3.96 15.36
C THR A 102 1.12 4.00 16.76
N GLU A 103 0.68 4.89 17.66
CA GLU A 103 1.32 5.08 18.97
C GLU A 103 1.31 3.80 19.83
N SER A 104 0.20 3.07 19.80
CA SER A 104 0.07 1.81 20.53
C SER A 104 1.01 0.72 19.98
N LEU A 105 1.16 0.64 18.65
CA LEU A 105 2.04 -0.31 17.99
C LEU A 105 3.51 0.03 18.19
N VAL A 106 3.87 1.32 18.12
CA VAL A 106 5.19 1.82 18.48
C VAL A 106 5.52 1.41 19.91
N SER A 107 4.63 1.69 20.86
CA SER A 107 4.85 1.42 22.29
C SER A 107 5.10 -0.06 22.58
N GLN A 108 4.37 -0.96 21.91
CA GLN A 108 4.58 -2.41 22.02
C GLN A 108 5.89 -2.83 21.34
N GLY A 109 6.13 -2.33 20.13
CA GLY A 109 7.27 -2.61 19.29
C GLY A 109 8.62 -2.19 19.86
N ARG A 110 8.65 -1.27 20.83
CA ARG A 110 9.89 -0.87 21.53
C ARG A 110 10.62 -2.02 22.21
N LYS A 111 9.92 -3.11 22.52
CA LYS A 111 10.49 -4.28 23.22
C LYS A 111 10.79 -5.44 22.29
N TRP A 112 10.45 -5.32 21.01
CA TRP A 112 10.54 -6.42 20.05
C TRP A 112 11.88 -6.43 19.32
N THR A 113 12.42 -7.63 19.14
CA THR A 113 13.48 -7.96 18.19
C THR A 113 12.96 -7.92 16.76
N LEU A 114 13.87 -7.97 15.77
CA LEU A 114 13.50 -8.02 14.35
C LEU A 114 12.62 -9.24 14.02
N GLU A 115 12.94 -10.39 14.61
CA GLU A 115 12.16 -11.62 14.44
C GLU A 115 10.75 -11.49 15.05
N GLU A 116 10.65 -10.83 16.21
CA GLU A 116 9.35 -10.57 16.83
C GLU A 116 8.51 -9.58 16.00
N TRP A 117 9.12 -8.58 15.36
CA TRP A 117 8.40 -7.72 14.40
C TRP A 117 7.80 -8.53 13.26
N GLU A 118 8.57 -9.43 12.65
CA GLU A 118 8.11 -10.28 11.56
C GLU A 118 7.00 -11.24 12.01
N LYS A 119 7.19 -11.88 13.18
CA LYS A 119 6.21 -12.80 13.76
C LYS A 119 4.88 -12.11 14.09
N ASN A 120 4.92 -10.95 14.74
CA ASN A 120 3.71 -10.24 15.13
C ASN A 120 3.02 -9.61 13.90
N TRP A 121 3.77 -9.15 12.90
CA TRP A 121 3.21 -8.71 11.63
C TRP A 121 2.40 -9.84 10.96
N ARG A 122 2.99 -11.04 10.87
CA ARG A 122 2.31 -12.22 10.30
C ARG A 122 1.06 -12.61 11.10
N ALA A 123 1.14 -12.58 12.42
CA ALA A 123 0.00 -12.87 13.29
C ALA A 123 -1.14 -11.84 13.17
N SER A 124 -0.83 -10.63 12.69
CA SER A 124 -1.81 -9.56 12.45
C SER A 124 -2.47 -9.59 11.07
N MET A 125 -2.05 -10.51 10.19
CA MET A 125 -2.63 -10.65 8.86
C MET A 125 -4.13 -11.00 8.97
N PRO A 126 -5.01 -10.28 8.26
CA PRO A 126 -6.42 -10.65 8.23
C PRO A 126 -6.58 -12.03 7.58
N ALA A 127 -7.61 -12.77 7.99
CA ALA A 127 -8.06 -13.95 7.27
C ALA A 127 -8.34 -13.55 5.81
N ASN A 128 -8.05 -14.47 4.87
CA ASN A 128 -8.12 -14.25 3.42
C ASN A 128 -9.24 -13.27 3.02
N ILE A 129 -8.86 -12.21 2.32
CA ILE A 129 -9.85 -11.39 1.62
C ILE A 129 -10.28 -12.22 0.43
N ASP A 130 -11.43 -12.89 0.55
CA ASP A 130 -12.08 -13.53 -0.58
C ASP A 130 -12.39 -12.45 -1.61
N THR A 131 -11.59 -12.40 -2.67
CA THR A 131 -11.94 -11.70 -3.89
C THR A 131 -12.93 -12.58 -4.62
N GLU A 132 -14.10 -12.06 -4.97
CA GLU A 132 -14.99 -12.76 -5.89
C GLU A 132 -14.21 -13.12 -7.16
N VAL A 133 -14.48 -14.32 -7.71
CA VAL A 133 -13.89 -14.71 -9.00
C VAL A 133 -14.23 -13.60 -9.98
N PRO A 134 -13.24 -13.02 -10.69
CA PRO A 134 -13.51 -11.93 -11.60
C PRO A 134 -14.64 -12.33 -12.55
N SER A 135 -15.63 -11.45 -12.69
CA SER A 135 -16.83 -11.67 -13.50
C SER A 135 -16.52 -11.98 -14.96
N CYS A 136 -15.32 -11.61 -15.40
CA CYS A 136 -14.75 -11.80 -16.71
C CYS A 136 -13.51 -12.71 -16.63
N SER A 137 -13.32 -13.55 -17.64
CA SER A 137 -12.09 -14.33 -17.73
C SER A 137 -10.90 -13.41 -17.97
N TRP A 138 -9.70 -13.83 -17.58
CA TRP A 138 -8.46 -13.10 -17.88
C TRP A 138 -8.31 -12.73 -19.37
N LEU A 139 -8.81 -13.61 -20.25
CA LEU A 139 -8.82 -13.38 -21.71
C LEU A 139 -9.76 -12.23 -22.10
N ASP A 140 -10.87 -12.05 -21.40
CA ASP A 140 -11.81 -10.97 -21.66
C ASP A 140 -11.23 -9.63 -21.16
N LEU A 141 -10.58 -9.61 -19.99
CA LEU A 141 -9.85 -8.44 -19.51
C LEU A 141 -8.72 -8.00 -20.46
N GLN A 142 -7.95 -8.95 -21.02
CA GLN A 142 -6.93 -8.63 -22.03
C GLN A 142 -7.55 -8.04 -23.30
N ARG A 143 -8.71 -8.55 -23.74
CA ARG A 143 -9.40 -8.06 -24.93
C ARG A 143 -9.93 -6.64 -24.73
N GLU A 144 -10.51 -6.34 -23.58
CA GLU A 144 -10.96 -4.99 -23.24
C GLU A 144 -9.81 -3.99 -23.28
N ASN A 145 -8.65 -4.32 -22.69
CA ASN A 145 -7.46 -3.48 -22.77
C ASN A 145 -6.97 -3.23 -24.22
N THR A 146 -7.10 -4.22 -25.11
CA THR A 146 -6.75 -4.00 -26.53
C THR A 146 -7.75 -3.14 -27.30
N LEU A 147 -9.02 -3.14 -26.92
CA LEU A 147 -10.08 -2.36 -27.58
C LEU A 147 -10.09 -0.89 -27.13
N PHE A 148 -9.77 -0.62 -25.85
CA PHE A 148 -9.66 0.75 -25.32
C PHE A 148 -8.51 1.57 -25.94
N CYS A 149 -7.52 0.93 -26.58
CA CYS A 149 -6.45 1.60 -27.30
C CYS A 149 -6.88 2.23 -28.64
N MET A 150 -8.11 2.01 -29.12
CA MET A 150 -8.59 2.53 -30.41
C MET A 150 -9.57 3.72 -30.32
N GLY A 151 -9.88 4.23 -29.12
CA GLY A 151 -10.77 5.39 -28.94
C GLY A 151 -10.38 6.27 -27.76
N ASN A 152 -10.11 7.56 -28.04
CA ASN A 152 -9.89 8.69 -27.12
C ASN A 152 -9.46 8.38 -25.66
N VAL A 153 -8.21 8.76 -25.37
CA VAL A 153 -7.44 8.55 -24.14
C VAL A 153 -8.19 8.90 -22.84
N ARG A 154 -8.75 7.88 -22.20
CA ARG A 154 -8.83 7.74 -20.74
C ARG A 154 -8.21 6.40 -20.39
N ALA A 155 -6.97 6.40 -19.89
CA ALA A 155 -6.33 5.18 -19.42
C ALA A 155 -7.02 4.73 -18.13
N HIS A 156 -7.92 3.74 -18.22
CA HIS A 156 -8.34 2.95 -17.08
C HIS A 156 -7.30 1.87 -16.85
N VAL A 157 -6.43 2.09 -15.86
CA VAL A 157 -5.48 1.08 -15.42
C VAL A 157 -6.16 0.32 -14.28
N ILE A 158 -6.73 -0.84 -14.61
CA ILE A 158 -7.19 -1.81 -13.61
C ILE A 158 -5.93 -2.47 -13.02
N MET A 159 -5.50 -2.04 -11.83
CA MET A 159 -4.42 -2.71 -11.10
C MET A 159 -5.01 -3.91 -10.35
N HIS A 160 -4.68 -5.11 -10.83
CA HIS A 160 -4.85 -6.33 -10.06
C HIS A 160 -3.67 -6.44 -9.08
N ILE A 161 -3.92 -6.26 -7.78
CA ILE A 161 -2.94 -6.59 -6.74
C ILE A 161 -3.04 -8.11 -6.52
N GLU A 162 -2.13 -8.86 -7.13
CA GLU A 162 -1.94 -10.26 -6.75
C GLU A 162 -1.32 -10.29 -5.36
N CYS A 163 -2.11 -10.65 -4.35
CA CYS A 163 -1.59 -11.15 -3.09
C CYS A 163 -0.94 -12.51 -3.32
N LEU A 164 0.29 -12.51 -3.83
CA LEU A 164 1.16 -13.68 -3.87
C LEU A 164 1.62 -13.98 -2.45
N VAL A 165 0.90 -14.89 -1.79
CA VAL A 165 1.37 -15.60 -0.61
C VAL A 165 2.43 -16.60 -1.07
N ILE A 166 3.69 -16.38 -0.70
CA ILE A 166 4.74 -17.41 -0.67
C ILE A 166 5.18 -17.56 0.79
#